data_AF-A0AAV7ANI6-F1
#
_entry.id   AF-A0AAV7ANI6-F1
#
_cell.length_a   1.000
_cell.length_b   1.000
_cell.length_c   1.000
_cell.angle_alpha   90.00
_cell.angle_beta   90.00
_cell.angle_gamma   90.00
#
_symmetry.space_group_name_H-M   'P 1'
#
loop_
_entity.id
_entity.type
_entity.pdbx_description
1 polymer ?
#
loop_
_entity_poly.entity_id
_entity_poly.type
_entity_poly.pdbx_seq_one_letter_code
_entity_poly.pdbx_strand_id
1 'polypeptide(L)'
;MRNDIFEDSALLCQRVNKEVGDIFSNPEIILAKLIQNIFEIKIQNFVKEHLEECRKSDAEQYLKNLYDLYTRTTNLSTKLMEFNLGTDKQTFLSKLIKSIFLSYLENYIDVEIGYLKSRSSVILQRYYDSKNHQKRPIGSGGIQDLKERIRQRTNLPLGPSIETHGETFLAQEVVVNLLQETKHAFERCHKLSDPSDLPKNAFRIFSILVDYLCIEHIDYALEIGLAAIPSPDSRNANLYFLDVVHQANTIFHLFDKQFNDHLMPLISSSPKLTECLQKKKDIIEQMEVKLDTGIDRTLNCMVGQMKQILAAEQKKTDFKPEDENNVLIQYTSACAKVCLYIRKHVEKIRNSMDGKNVDTVLLELGVRFHRLIYEHLQQFSYSSMGGMLAICDVAEYRKCAKEFKIPLVLQLFDTLHSLCNLLVVAPDNLKQVCSGEQLASLDKNILHSFVQLRADYRSSRLARHFN
;
A
#
# COMPACT_ATOMS: atom_id res chain seq x y z
N MET A 1 -8.04 -31.80 -38.73
CA MET A 1 -7.06 -30.80 -39.19
C MET A 1 -7.81 -29.48 -39.31
N ARG A 2 -7.49 -28.46 -38.50
CA ARG A 2 -8.12 -27.14 -38.65
C ARG A 2 -7.44 -26.46 -39.84
N ASN A 3 -8.18 -26.22 -40.92
CA ASN A 3 -7.70 -25.43 -42.06
C ASN A 3 -7.45 -24.00 -41.57
N ASP A 4 -6.19 -23.59 -41.47
CA ASP A 4 -5.85 -22.20 -41.15
C ASP A 4 -5.98 -21.36 -42.43
N ILE A 5 -7.10 -20.63 -42.53
CA ILE A 5 -7.39 -19.80 -43.70
C ILE A 5 -6.29 -18.75 -43.99
N PHE A 6 -5.54 -18.31 -42.96
CA PHE A 6 -4.46 -17.33 -43.12
C PHE A 6 -3.20 -17.99 -43.69
N GLU A 7 -2.87 -19.20 -43.23
CA GLU A 7 -1.74 -19.97 -43.77
C GLU A 7 -2.03 -20.46 -45.19
N ASP A 8 -3.24 -20.99 -45.43
CA ASP A 8 -3.70 -21.41 -46.76
C ASP A 8 -3.66 -20.24 -47.76
N SER A 9 -4.06 -19.04 -47.31
CA SER A 9 -4.00 -17.83 -48.14
C SER A 9 -2.57 -17.40 -48.45
N ALA A 10 -1.64 -17.51 -47.49
CA ALA A 10 -0.23 -17.19 -47.71
C ALA A 10 0.41 -18.17 -48.71
N LEU A 11 0.18 -19.47 -48.55
CA LEU A 11 0.69 -20.51 -49.44
C LEU A 11 0.11 -20.38 -50.86
N LEU A 12 -1.17 -20.03 -50.97
CA LEU A 12 -1.81 -19.76 -52.26
C LEU A 12 -1.13 -18.58 -52.97
N CYS A 13 -0.93 -17.46 -52.29
CA CYS A 13 -0.24 -16.30 -52.86
C CYS A 13 1.19 -16.64 -53.29
N GLN A 14 1.92 -17.45 -52.52
CA GLN A 14 3.28 -17.86 -52.87
C GLN A 14 3.32 -18.74 -54.12
N ARG A 15 2.38 -19.68 -54.26
CA ARG A 15 2.28 -20.54 -55.45
C ARG A 15 1.94 -19.73 -56.69
N VAL A 16 0.90 -18.90 -56.58
CA VAL A 16 0.41 -18.09 -57.71
C VAL A 16 1.45 -17.04 -58.12
N ASN A 17 2.21 -16.46 -57.19
CA ASN A 17 3.29 -15.53 -57.54
C ASN A 17 4.36 -16.15 -58.45
N LYS A 18 4.69 -17.44 -58.28
CA LYS A 18 5.63 -18.15 -59.17
C LYS A 18 5.05 -18.32 -60.57
N GLU A 19 3.81 -18.82 -60.65
CA GLU A 19 3.14 -19.10 -61.92
C GLU A 19 2.83 -17.82 -62.72
N VAL A 20 2.43 -16.74 -62.03
CA VAL A 20 2.04 -15.48 -62.68
C VAL A 20 3.25 -14.74 -63.27
N GLY A 21 4.43 -14.88 -62.67
CA GLY A 21 5.68 -14.33 -63.20
C GLY A 21 6.09 -14.95 -64.55
N ASP A 22 5.73 -16.21 -64.79
CA ASP A 22 6.06 -16.93 -66.02
C ASP A 22 5.02 -16.70 -67.15
N ILE A 23 3.78 -16.34 -66.79
CA ILE A 23 2.64 -16.32 -67.73
C ILE A 23 2.25 -14.91 -68.17
N PHE A 24 2.37 -13.90 -67.30
CA PHE A 24 1.78 -12.58 -67.54
C PHE A 24 2.82 -11.46 -67.64
N SER A 25 2.58 -10.50 -68.54
CA SER A 25 3.46 -9.35 -68.74
C SER A 25 3.52 -8.40 -67.52
N ASN A 26 2.44 -8.34 -66.71
CA ASN A 26 2.30 -7.47 -65.53
C ASN A 26 1.88 -8.29 -64.28
N PRO A 27 2.79 -9.07 -63.69
CA PRO A 27 2.45 -10.00 -62.61
C PRO A 27 1.96 -9.32 -61.32
N GLU A 28 2.44 -8.09 -61.07
CA GLU A 28 2.11 -7.26 -59.91
C GLU A 28 0.62 -6.92 -59.80
N ILE A 29 -0.05 -6.59 -60.92
CA ILE A 29 -1.47 -6.22 -60.94
C ILE A 29 -2.36 -7.43 -60.63
N ILE A 30 -1.99 -8.60 -61.16
CA ILE A 30 -2.75 -9.83 -60.96
C ILE A 30 -2.63 -10.31 -59.53
N LEU A 31 -1.43 -10.25 -58.95
CA LEU A 31 -1.21 -10.62 -57.56
C LEU A 31 -1.93 -9.67 -56.61
N ALA A 32 -1.90 -8.36 -56.89
CA ALA A 32 -2.66 -7.38 -56.11
C ALA A 32 -4.18 -7.66 -56.17
N LYS A 33 -4.72 -8.03 -57.34
CA LYS A 33 -6.14 -8.37 -57.48
C LYS A 33 -6.52 -9.67 -56.77
N LEU A 34 -5.63 -10.67 -56.79
CA LEU A 34 -5.82 -11.91 -56.02
C LEU A 34 -5.87 -11.63 -54.52
N ILE A 35 -4.91 -10.85 -54.00
CA ILE A 35 -4.86 -10.48 -52.58
C ILE A 35 -6.13 -9.69 -52.20
N GLN A 36 -6.55 -8.73 -53.02
CA GLN A 36 -7.80 -7.99 -52.80
C GLN A 36 -8.99 -8.95 -52.64
N ASN A 37 -9.16 -9.90 -53.56
CA ASN A 37 -10.25 -10.87 -53.50
C ASN A 37 -10.16 -11.78 -52.26
N ILE A 38 -8.94 -12.20 -51.85
CA ILE A 38 -8.76 -12.99 -50.63
C ILE A 38 -9.21 -12.20 -49.40
N PHE A 39 -8.83 -10.93 -49.30
CA PHE A 39 -9.18 -10.07 -48.17
C PHE A 39 -10.68 -9.76 -48.13
N GLU A 40 -11.24 -9.26 -49.23
CA GLU A 40 -12.65 -8.82 -49.30
C GLU A 40 -13.65 -9.96 -49.30
N ILE A 41 -13.28 -11.16 -49.77
CA ILE A 41 -14.21 -12.30 -49.85
C ILE A 41 -13.93 -13.31 -48.76
N LYS A 42 -12.72 -13.89 -48.71
CA LYS A 42 -12.44 -14.99 -47.77
C LYS A 42 -12.25 -14.48 -46.35
N ILE A 43 -11.32 -13.54 -46.14
CA ILE A 43 -10.98 -13.06 -44.80
C ILE A 43 -12.15 -12.29 -44.20
N GLN A 44 -12.78 -11.38 -44.96
CA GLN A 44 -13.92 -10.60 -44.47
C GLN A 44 -15.09 -11.50 -44.03
N ASN A 45 -15.44 -12.53 -44.81
CA ASN A 45 -16.51 -13.46 -44.43
C ASN A 45 -16.13 -14.27 -43.20
N PHE A 46 -14.89 -14.77 -43.13
CA PHE A 46 -14.39 -15.52 -41.97
C PHE A 46 -14.42 -14.67 -40.68
N VAL A 47 -13.95 -13.42 -40.76
CA VAL A 47 -13.99 -12.46 -39.65
C VAL A 47 -15.42 -12.18 -39.21
N LYS A 48 -16.33 -11.93 -40.17
CA LYS A 48 -17.74 -11.65 -39.87
C LYS A 48 -18.42 -12.84 -39.17
N GLU A 49 -18.19 -14.06 -39.63
CA GLU A 49 -18.74 -15.29 -39.05
C GLU A 49 -18.29 -15.45 -37.59
N HIS A 50 -17.00 -15.27 -37.31
CA HIS A 50 -16.43 -15.47 -35.97
C HIS A 50 -16.71 -14.32 -35.00
N LEU A 51 -16.98 -13.11 -35.48
CA LEU A 51 -17.23 -11.93 -34.64
C LEU A 51 -18.73 -11.70 -34.36
N GLU A 52 -19.61 -11.87 -35.35
CA GLU A 52 -21.05 -11.59 -35.16
C GLU A 52 -21.74 -12.62 -34.25
N GLU A 53 -21.28 -13.86 -34.24
CA GLU A 53 -21.77 -14.91 -33.32
C GLU A 53 -21.41 -14.59 -31.85
N CYS A 54 -20.19 -14.14 -31.61
CA CYS A 54 -19.70 -13.81 -30.27
C CYS A 54 -20.20 -12.45 -29.75
N ARG A 55 -20.46 -11.49 -30.64
CA ARG A 55 -20.84 -10.11 -30.28
C ARG A 55 -22.09 -10.03 -29.38
N LYS A 56 -23.00 -11.00 -29.49
CA LYS A 56 -24.27 -11.04 -28.74
C LYS A 56 -24.23 -11.93 -27.51
N SER A 57 -23.27 -12.84 -27.42
CA SER A 57 -23.24 -13.91 -26.42
C SER A 57 -22.18 -13.69 -25.35
N ASP A 58 -20.96 -13.34 -25.75
CA ASP A 58 -19.80 -13.25 -24.86
C ASP A 58 -18.84 -12.15 -25.30
N ALA A 59 -18.82 -11.06 -24.54
CA ALA A 59 -17.95 -9.92 -24.79
C ALA A 59 -16.45 -10.26 -24.62
N GLU A 60 -16.11 -11.19 -23.70
CA GLU A 60 -14.72 -11.61 -23.49
C GLU A 60 -14.21 -12.36 -24.72
N GLN A 61 -15.00 -13.35 -25.17
CA GLN A 61 -14.64 -14.15 -26.33
C GLN A 61 -14.62 -13.29 -27.60
N TYR A 62 -15.54 -12.34 -27.74
CA TYR A 62 -15.54 -11.36 -28.82
C TYR A 62 -14.23 -10.56 -28.86
N LEU A 63 -13.79 -9.98 -27.73
CA LEU A 63 -12.56 -9.19 -27.66
C LEU A 63 -11.31 -10.03 -27.94
N LYS A 64 -11.26 -11.27 -27.43
CA LYS A 64 -10.18 -12.23 -27.71
C LYS A 64 -10.13 -12.60 -29.20
N ASN A 65 -11.27 -12.91 -29.80
CA ASN A 65 -11.37 -13.25 -31.22
C ASN A 65 -10.98 -12.05 -32.10
N LEU A 66 -11.45 -10.84 -31.77
CA LEU A 66 -11.10 -9.62 -32.50
C LEU A 66 -9.59 -9.38 -32.48
N TYR A 67 -8.96 -9.53 -31.32
CA TYR A 67 -7.51 -9.42 -31.17
C TYR A 67 -6.75 -10.48 -31.99
N ASP A 68 -7.15 -11.74 -31.91
CA ASP A 68 -6.51 -12.85 -32.66
C ASP A 68 -6.63 -12.64 -34.17
N LEU A 69 -7.85 -12.38 -34.66
CA LEU A 69 -8.14 -12.20 -36.08
C LEU A 69 -7.41 -10.97 -36.64
N TYR A 70 -7.40 -9.86 -35.91
CA TYR A 70 -6.67 -8.66 -36.33
C TYR A 70 -5.14 -8.90 -36.37
N THR A 71 -4.60 -9.58 -35.36
CA THR A 71 -3.17 -9.92 -35.29
C THR A 71 -2.77 -10.85 -36.42
N ARG A 72 -3.56 -11.91 -36.68
CA ARG A 72 -3.31 -12.86 -37.77
C ARG A 72 -3.45 -12.22 -39.14
N THR A 73 -4.42 -11.32 -39.34
CA THR A 73 -4.58 -10.58 -40.60
C THR A 73 -3.39 -9.64 -40.83
N THR A 74 -2.94 -8.94 -39.78
CA THR A 74 -1.76 -8.07 -39.86
C THR A 74 -0.49 -8.88 -40.14
N ASN A 75 -0.30 -10.02 -39.49
CA ASN A 75 0.82 -10.93 -39.76
C ASN A 75 0.80 -11.48 -41.19
N LEU A 76 -0.39 -11.84 -41.70
CA LEU A 76 -0.56 -12.23 -43.10
C LEU A 76 -0.14 -11.08 -44.03
N SER A 77 -0.62 -9.86 -43.76
CA SER A 77 -0.22 -8.66 -44.52
C SER A 77 1.31 -8.47 -44.53
N THR A 78 1.98 -8.62 -43.39
CA THR A 78 3.45 -8.56 -43.32
C THR A 78 4.13 -9.60 -44.19
N LYS A 79 3.64 -10.85 -44.20
CA LYS A 79 4.14 -11.89 -45.13
C LYS A 79 3.90 -11.52 -46.60
N LEU A 80 2.74 -10.93 -46.91
CA LEU A 80 2.41 -10.51 -48.27
C LEU A 80 3.23 -9.30 -48.74
N MET A 81 3.77 -8.49 -47.82
CA MET A 81 4.66 -7.38 -48.17
C MET A 81 5.97 -7.82 -48.84
N GLU A 82 6.37 -9.08 -48.69
CA GLU A 82 7.56 -9.63 -49.36
C GLU A 82 7.41 -9.71 -50.88
N PHE A 83 6.16 -9.78 -51.38
CA PHE A 83 5.90 -9.84 -52.81
C PHE A 83 6.05 -8.47 -53.51
N ASN A 84 6.36 -8.50 -54.81
CA ASN A 84 6.43 -7.30 -55.63
C ASN A 84 5.02 -6.88 -56.08
N LEU A 85 4.42 -5.96 -55.33
CA LEU A 85 3.04 -5.48 -55.50
C LEU A 85 3.00 -4.01 -55.98
N GLY A 86 4.11 -3.49 -56.50
CA GLY A 86 4.29 -2.07 -56.83
C GLY A 86 4.75 -1.19 -55.65
N THR A 87 4.89 0.11 -55.90
CA THR A 87 5.49 1.09 -54.97
C THR A 87 4.63 1.39 -53.74
N ASP A 88 3.30 1.26 -53.83
CA ASP A 88 2.34 1.62 -52.77
C ASP A 88 1.78 0.42 -51.98
N LYS A 89 2.47 -0.72 -52.00
CA LYS A 89 2.00 -1.99 -51.41
C LYS A 89 1.59 -1.90 -49.93
N GLN A 90 2.29 -1.09 -49.13
CA GLN A 90 1.98 -0.90 -47.71
C GLN A 90 0.63 -0.19 -47.51
N THR A 91 0.40 0.87 -48.28
CA THR A 91 -0.87 1.62 -48.26
C THR A 91 -2.02 0.76 -48.76
N PHE A 92 -1.79 -0.04 -49.81
CA PHE A 92 -2.78 -0.97 -50.35
C PHE A 92 -3.23 -2.00 -49.30
N LEU A 93 -2.30 -2.74 -48.70
CA LEU A 93 -2.63 -3.74 -47.67
C LEU A 93 -3.27 -3.10 -46.43
N SER A 94 -2.81 -1.91 -46.02
CA SER A 94 -3.42 -1.18 -44.90
C SER A 94 -4.87 -0.80 -45.18
N LYS A 95 -5.20 -0.42 -46.42
CA LYS A 95 -6.59 -0.14 -46.83
C LYS A 95 -7.47 -1.40 -46.78
N LEU A 96 -6.95 -2.56 -47.19
CA LEU A 96 -7.68 -3.83 -47.13
C LEU A 96 -7.96 -4.26 -45.68
N ILE A 97 -6.99 -4.09 -44.76
CA ILE A 97 -7.22 -4.38 -43.34
C ILE A 97 -8.28 -3.41 -42.79
N LYS A 98 -8.14 -2.11 -43.09
CA LYS A 98 -9.11 -1.09 -42.64
C LYS A 98 -10.52 -1.38 -43.17
N SER A 99 -10.70 -1.78 -44.43
CA SER A 99 -12.03 -2.07 -44.98
C SER A 99 -12.75 -3.22 -44.26
N ILE A 100 -12.00 -4.18 -43.71
CA ILE A 100 -12.57 -5.31 -42.96
C ILE A 100 -12.85 -4.93 -41.50
N PHE A 101 -11.93 -4.20 -40.86
CA PHE A 101 -11.94 -4.01 -39.41
C PHE A 101 -12.48 -2.66 -38.92
N LEU A 102 -12.64 -1.65 -39.77
CA LEU A 102 -12.97 -0.27 -39.36
C LEU A 102 -14.18 -0.20 -38.41
N SER A 103 -15.30 -0.82 -38.78
CA SER A 103 -16.53 -0.81 -37.96
C SER A 103 -16.39 -1.52 -36.60
N TYR A 104 -15.50 -2.50 -36.51
CA TYR A 104 -15.22 -3.23 -35.28
C TYR A 104 -14.26 -2.45 -34.37
N LEU A 105 -13.27 -1.74 -34.95
CA LEU A 105 -12.29 -0.96 -34.22
C LEU A 105 -12.85 0.38 -33.72
N GLU A 106 -13.78 1.01 -34.44
CA GLU A 106 -14.44 2.26 -33.99
C GLU A 106 -15.15 2.09 -32.64
N ASN A 107 -15.80 0.94 -32.43
CA ASN A 107 -16.55 0.65 -31.21
C ASN A 107 -15.75 -0.17 -30.18
N TYR A 108 -14.50 -0.54 -30.49
CA TYR A 108 -13.70 -1.45 -29.68
C TYR A 108 -13.56 -0.96 -28.23
N ILE A 109 -13.17 0.30 -28.05
CA ILE A 109 -12.82 0.81 -26.71
C ILE A 109 -14.03 0.85 -25.77
N ASP A 110 -15.23 1.12 -26.29
CA ASP A 110 -16.43 1.16 -25.44
C ASP A 110 -16.87 -0.25 -25.03
N VAL A 111 -16.69 -1.24 -25.91
CA VAL A 111 -16.90 -2.66 -25.57
C VAL A 111 -15.88 -3.14 -24.54
N GLU A 112 -14.60 -2.81 -24.72
CA GLU A 112 -13.51 -3.14 -23.78
C GLU A 112 -13.77 -2.58 -22.39
N ILE A 113 -14.16 -1.30 -22.32
CA ILE A 113 -14.49 -0.62 -21.06
C ILE A 113 -15.72 -1.23 -20.40
N GLY A 114 -16.78 -1.51 -21.18
CA GLY A 114 -17.99 -2.15 -20.68
C GLY A 114 -17.71 -3.54 -20.08
N TYR A 115 -16.92 -4.35 -20.80
CA TYR A 115 -16.46 -5.65 -20.34
C TYR A 115 -15.64 -5.54 -19.05
N LEU A 116 -14.61 -4.68 -19.03
CA LEU A 116 -13.71 -4.56 -17.88
C LEU A 116 -14.45 -4.09 -16.62
N LYS A 117 -15.40 -3.16 -16.75
CA LYS A 117 -16.28 -2.73 -15.65
C LYS A 117 -17.14 -3.88 -15.11
N SER A 118 -17.83 -4.59 -16.00
CA SER A 118 -18.68 -5.73 -15.62
C SER A 118 -17.87 -6.83 -14.94
N ARG A 119 -16.72 -7.19 -15.53
CA ARG A 119 -15.83 -8.22 -15.02
C ARG A 119 -15.25 -7.85 -13.65
N SER A 120 -14.77 -6.61 -13.50
CA SER A 120 -14.23 -6.11 -12.22
C SER A 120 -15.29 -6.11 -11.12
N SER A 121 -16.52 -5.69 -11.45
CA SER A 121 -17.64 -5.72 -10.52
C SER A 121 -17.96 -7.14 -10.04
N VAL A 122 -17.99 -8.12 -10.95
CA VAL A 122 -18.22 -9.54 -10.60
C VAL A 122 -17.10 -10.11 -9.73
N ILE A 123 -15.83 -9.77 -10.00
CA ILE A 123 -14.69 -10.20 -9.19
C ILE A 123 -14.83 -9.68 -7.76
N LEU A 124 -15.12 -8.38 -7.59
CA LEU A 124 -15.30 -7.79 -6.27
C LEU A 124 -16.53 -8.38 -5.56
N GLN A 125 -17.67 -8.47 -6.24
CA GLN A 125 -18.90 -8.99 -5.65
C GLN A 125 -18.72 -10.41 -5.15
N ARG A 126 -18.14 -11.31 -5.98
CA ARG A 126 -17.85 -12.69 -5.59
C ARG A 126 -16.97 -12.76 -4.35
N TYR A 127 -15.98 -11.87 -4.24
CA TYR A 127 -15.11 -11.81 -3.08
C TYR A 127 -15.86 -11.37 -1.82
N TYR A 128 -16.60 -10.26 -1.87
CA TYR A 128 -17.33 -9.77 -0.70
C TYR A 128 -18.46 -10.73 -0.27
N ASP A 129 -19.12 -11.38 -1.23
CA ASP A 129 -20.10 -12.43 -0.95
C ASP A 129 -19.44 -13.64 -0.26
N SER A 130 -18.24 -14.05 -0.69
CA SER A 130 -17.49 -15.14 -0.03
C SER A 130 -17.10 -14.83 1.41
N LYS A 131 -17.00 -13.53 1.76
CA LYS A 131 -16.73 -13.04 3.10
C LYS A 131 -18.01 -12.71 3.89
N ASN A 132 -19.19 -12.97 3.32
CA ASN A 132 -20.49 -12.56 3.86
C ASN A 132 -20.55 -11.07 4.21
N HIS A 133 -19.87 -10.23 3.42
CA HIS A 133 -19.71 -8.81 3.68
C HIS A 133 -20.53 -7.98 2.71
N GLN A 134 -21.46 -7.18 3.22
CA GLN A 134 -22.21 -6.23 2.41
C GLN A 134 -21.53 -4.87 2.45
N LYS A 135 -21.10 -4.37 1.27
CA LYS A 135 -20.53 -3.03 1.16
C LYS A 135 -21.53 -1.99 1.66
N ARG A 136 -21.18 -1.32 2.75
CA ARG A 136 -21.91 -0.13 3.20
C ARG A 136 -21.46 1.07 2.35
N PRO A 137 -22.37 1.94 1.90
CA PRO A 137 -21.98 3.18 1.24
C PRO A 137 -21.10 3.97 2.22
N ILE A 138 -19.86 4.23 1.83
CA ILE A 138 -18.96 5.09 2.59
C ILE A 138 -19.54 6.49 2.45
N GLY A 139 -20.09 7.01 3.54
CA GLY A 139 -20.64 8.36 3.58
C GLY A 139 -19.53 9.37 3.38
N SER A 140 -19.41 9.89 2.15
CA SER A 140 -18.66 11.11 1.85
C SER A 140 -19.13 12.25 2.77
N GLY A 141 -18.22 12.70 3.64
CA GLY A 141 -18.14 14.09 4.07
C GLY A 141 -19.12 14.55 5.15
N GLY A 142 -18.57 14.91 6.32
CA GLY A 142 -19.21 15.83 7.26
C GLY A 142 -19.67 15.17 8.55
N ILE A 143 -20.63 14.24 8.51
CA ILE A 143 -21.28 13.74 9.73
C ILE A 143 -20.45 12.65 10.43
N GLN A 144 -19.74 11.81 9.67
CA GLN A 144 -18.90 10.75 10.24
C GLN A 144 -17.60 11.32 10.81
N ASP A 145 -17.05 12.33 10.15
CA ASP A 145 -15.91 13.14 10.58
C ASP A 145 -16.27 14.01 11.82
N LEU A 146 -17.48 14.57 11.85
CA LEU A 146 -18.03 15.24 13.04
C LEU A 146 -18.26 14.24 14.19
N LYS A 147 -18.72 13.03 13.90
CA LYS A 147 -18.83 11.95 14.91
C LYS A 147 -17.45 11.51 15.41
N GLU A 148 -16.42 11.46 14.58
CA GLU A 148 -15.04 11.18 15.02
C GLU A 148 -14.44 12.33 15.83
N ARG A 149 -14.66 13.59 15.44
CA ARG A 149 -14.25 14.77 16.24
C ARG A 149 -14.98 14.86 17.57
N ILE A 150 -16.25 14.44 17.62
CA ILE A 150 -17.02 14.32 18.86
C ILE A 150 -16.48 13.13 19.67
N ARG A 151 -16.15 11.98 19.06
CA ARG A 151 -15.51 10.82 19.71
C ARG A 151 -14.16 11.15 20.35
N GLN A 152 -13.36 12.04 19.74
CA GLN A 152 -12.10 12.54 20.33
C GLN A 152 -12.33 13.50 21.51
N ARG A 153 -13.52 14.13 21.61
CA ARG A 153 -13.86 15.12 22.65
C ARG A 153 -14.80 14.58 23.73
N THR A 154 -15.52 13.49 23.50
CA THR A 154 -16.48 12.91 24.44
C THR A 154 -16.36 11.38 24.46
N ASN A 155 -16.21 10.80 25.67
CA ASN A 155 -16.22 9.35 25.94
C ASN A 155 -17.65 8.77 25.83
N LEU A 156 -18.34 8.98 24.71
CA LEU A 156 -19.65 8.37 24.45
C LEU A 156 -19.53 7.20 23.48
N PRO A 157 -20.07 6.01 23.81
CA PRO A 157 -20.14 4.90 22.88
C PRO A 157 -21.35 5.11 21.95
N LEU A 158 -21.12 5.57 20.72
CA LEU A 158 -22.15 5.59 19.67
C LEU A 158 -21.75 4.70 18.49
N GLY A 159 -22.36 3.51 18.46
CA GLY A 159 -22.38 2.60 17.32
C GLY A 159 -21.57 1.31 17.55
N PRO A 160 -22.03 0.17 17.02
CA PRO A 160 -21.35 -1.11 17.21
C PRO A 160 -19.96 -1.05 16.60
N SER A 161 -18.97 -1.50 17.36
CA SER A 161 -17.66 -1.90 16.85
C SER A 161 -17.89 -2.72 15.58
N ILE A 162 -17.30 -2.33 14.45
CA ILE A 162 -17.28 -3.23 13.30
C ILE A 162 -16.38 -4.39 13.74
N GLU A 163 -16.99 -5.51 14.12
CA GLU A 163 -16.27 -6.75 14.37
C GLU A 163 -15.77 -7.26 13.03
N THR A 164 -14.57 -6.82 12.65
CA THR A 164 -13.90 -7.28 11.43
C THR A 164 -13.45 -8.73 11.54
N HIS A 165 -13.62 -9.39 12.70
CA HIS A 165 -13.12 -10.75 13.00
C HIS A 165 -11.62 -10.95 12.64
N GLY A 166 -10.84 -9.87 12.48
CA GLY A 166 -9.45 -9.91 12.01
C GLY A 166 -9.27 -10.00 10.49
N GLU A 167 -10.34 -9.93 9.70
CA GLU A 167 -10.30 -9.92 8.24
C GLU A 167 -9.94 -8.52 7.72
N THR A 168 -8.84 -8.43 6.96
CA THR A 168 -8.31 -7.17 6.41
C THR A 168 -9.12 -6.63 5.25
N PHE A 169 -9.95 -7.48 4.64
CA PHE A 169 -10.66 -7.26 3.38
C PHE A 169 -9.75 -6.96 2.17
N LEU A 170 -8.43 -7.04 2.32
CA LEU A 170 -7.44 -6.89 1.25
C LEU A 170 -7.01 -8.28 0.77
N ALA A 171 -7.61 -8.77 -0.30
CA ALA A 171 -7.28 -10.09 -0.85
C ALA A 171 -6.36 -9.98 -2.05
N GLN A 172 -5.16 -10.54 -1.93
CA GLN A 172 -4.17 -10.55 -3.01
C GLN A 172 -4.71 -11.24 -4.28
N GLU A 173 -5.55 -12.27 -4.15
CA GLU A 173 -6.16 -12.96 -5.29
C GLU A 173 -7.05 -12.02 -6.14
N VAL A 174 -7.86 -11.18 -5.47
CA VAL A 174 -8.72 -10.18 -6.13
C VAL A 174 -7.86 -9.18 -6.90
N VAL A 175 -6.80 -8.69 -6.26
CA VAL A 175 -5.85 -7.75 -6.87
C VAL A 175 -5.20 -8.37 -8.10
N VAL A 176 -4.68 -9.59 -8.00
CA VAL A 176 -4.03 -10.28 -9.13
C VAL A 176 -5.02 -10.50 -10.28
N ASN A 177 -6.25 -10.91 -9.99
CA ASN A 177 -7.29 -11.07 -11.01
C ASN A 177 -7.62 -9.75 -11.71
N LEU A 178 -7.83 -8.65 -10.97
CA LEU A 178 -8.09 -7.32 -11.56
C LEU A 178 -6.91 -6.81 -12.40
N LEU A 179 -5.68 -6.99 -11.92
CA LEU A 179 -4.47 -6.61 -12.65
C LEU A 179 -4.31 -7.45 -13.93
N GLN A 180 -4.64 -8.74 -13.89
CA GLN A 180 -4.57 -9.63 -15.05
C GLN A 180 -5.60 -9.26 -16.13
N GLU A 181 -6.85 -8.98 -15.75
CA GLU A 181 -7.86 -8.51 -16.71
C GLU A 181 -7.45 -7.19 -17.36
N THR A 182 -6.91 -6.27 -16.56
CA THR A 182 -6.41 -4.98 -17.05
C THR A 182 -5.18 -5.15 -17.95
N LYS A 183 -4.29 -6.08 -17.63
CA LYS A 183 -3.13 -6.42 -18.47
C LYS A 183 -3.57 -6.86 -19.86
N HIS A 184 -4.50 -7.82 -19.95
CA HIS A 184 -5.00 -8.27 -21.24
C HIS A 184 -5.70 -7.14 -22.00
N ALA A 185 -6.40 -6.24 -21.30
CA ALA A 185 -6.99 -5.05 -21.91
C ALA A 185 -5.93 -4.11 -22.49
N PHE A 186 -4.80 -3.89 -21.82
CA PHE A 186 -3.68 -3.10 -22.36
C PHE A 186 -3.05 -3.75 -23.60
N GLU A 187 -2.84 -5.07 -23.58
CA GLU A 187 -2.30 -5.81 -24.72
C GLU A 187 -3.21 -5.70 -25.95
N ARG A 188 -4.53 -5.83 -25.76
CA ARG A 188 -5.53 -5.60 -26.80
C ARG A 188 -5.53 -4.16 -27.28
N CYS A 189 -5.53 -3.20 -26.35
CA CYS A 189 -5.56 -1.77 -26.65
C CYS A 189 -4.36 -1.34 -27.50
N HIS A 190 -3.17 -1.89 -27.22
CA HIS A 190 -1.95 -1.63 -27.98
C HIS A 190 -2.06 -1.99 -29.47
N LYS A 191 -2.80 -3.06 -29.80
CA LYS A 191 -2.95 -3.55 -31.18
C LYS A 191 -4.21 -3.04 -31.87
N LEU A 192 -5.30 -2.87 -31.14
CA LEU A 192 -6.62 -2.58 -31.70
C LEU A 192 -6.99 -1.09 -31.71
N SER A 193 -6.36 -0.26 -30.85
CA SER A 193 -6.58 1.19 -30.90
C SER A 193 -5.81 1.84 -32.04
N ASP A 194 -6.40 2.89 -32.62
CA ASP A 194 -5.65 3.75 -33.54
C ASP A 194 -4.46 4.40 -32.79
N PRO A 195 -3.27 4.50 -33.41
CA PRO A 195 -2.10 5.13 -32.79
C PRO A 195 -2.34 6.54 -32.25
N SER A 196 -3.23 7.34 -32.86
CA SER A 196 -3.53 8.69 -32.36
C SER A 196 -4.35 8.68 -31.07
N ASP A 197 -5.22 7.70 -30.89
CA ASP A 197 -6.10 7.56 -29.73
C ASP A 197 -5.58 6.58 -28.68
N LEU A 198 -4.54 5.80 -28.99
CA LEU A 198 -3.95 4.80 -28.10
C LEU A 198 -3.68 5.33 -26.69
N PRO A 199 -3.03 6.50 -26.49
CA PRO A 199 -2.75 6.98 -25.13
C PRO A 199 -4.02 7.34 -24.36
N LYS A 200 -5.03 7.89 -25.04
CA LYS A 200 -6.32 8.24 -24.46
C LYS A 200 -7.08 6.98 -24.04
N ASN A 201 -7.09 5.95 -24.90
CA ASN A 201 -7.76 4.69 -24.64
C ASN A 201 -7.08 3.90 -23.51
N ALA A 202 -5.75 3.85 -23.50
CA ALA A 202 -4.98 3.26 -22.40
C ALA A 202 -5.29 3.95 -21.06
N PHE A 203 -5.41 5.28 -21.04
CA PHE A 203 -5.81 6.00 -19.82
C PHE A 203 -7.25 5.68 -19.37
N ARG A 204 -8.19 5.46 -20.30
CA ARG A 204 -9.56 5.03 -19.94
C ARG A 204 -9.54 3.66 -19.25
N ILE A 205 -8.75 2.71 -19.75
CA ILE A 205 -8.56 1.39 -19.13
C ILE A 205 -7.93 1.54 -17.74
N PHE A 206 -6.87 2.34 -17.61
CA PHE A 206 -6.23 2.62 -16.33
C PHE A 206 -7.18 3.23 -15.30
N SER A 207 -8.06 4.15 -15.74
CA SER A 207 -9.05 4.76 -14.86
C SER A 207 -10.02 3.74 -14.27
N ILE A 208 -10.41 2.71 -15.04
CA ILE A 208 -11.27 1.63 -14.54
C ILE A 208 -10.52 0.80 -13.49
N LEU A 209 -9.26 0.45 -13.74
CA LEU A 209 -8.45 -0.25 -12.75
C LEU A 209 -8.40 0.54 -11.43
N VAL A 210 -8.14 1.84 -11.52
CA VAL A 210 -8.14 2.74 -10.37
C VAL A 210 -9.48 2.72 -9.63
N ASP A 211 -10.60 2.85 -10.34
CA ASP A 211 -11.92 2.94 -9.71
C ASP A 211 -12.24 1.63 -8.95
N TYR A 212 -11.96 0.47 -9.53
CA TYR A 212 -12.30 -0.82 -8.90
C TYR A 212 -11.25 -1.31 -7.89
N LEU A 213 -9.96 -1.21 -8.22
CA LEU A 213 -8.88 -1.68 -7.35
C LEU A 213 -8.60 -0.68 -6.22
N CYS A 214 -8.39 0.59 -6.55
CA CYS A 214 -7.99 1.57 -5.55
C CYS A 214 -9.19 2.06 -4.74
N ILE A 215 -10.26 2.54 -5.40
CA ILE A 215 -11.39 3.17 -4.68
C ILE A 215 -12.32 2.10 -4.10
N GLU A 216 -12.82 1.18 -4.92
CA GLU A 216 -13.83 0.23 -4.45
C GLU A 216 -13.29 -0.90 -3.56
N HIS A 217 -11.99 -1.20 -3.62
CA HIS A 217 -11.39 -2.32 -2.89
C HIS A 217 -10.42 -1.86 -1.80
N ILE A 218 -9.31 -1.21 -2.16
CA ILE A 218 -8.28 -0.82 -1.20
C ILE A 218 -8.80 0.27 -0.26
N ASP A 219 -9.26 1.39 -0.80
CA ASP A 219 -9.74 2.52 -0.02
C ASP A 219 -10.88 2.12 0.92
N TYR A 220 -11.79 1.29 0.40
CA TYR A 220 -12.86 0.68 1.18
C TYR A 220 -12.36 -0.16 2.36
N ALA A 221 -11.37 -1.01 2.14
CA ALA A 221 -10.78 -1.84 3.18
C ALA A 221 -10.00 -1.00 4.20
N LEU A 222 -9.32 0.06 3.77
CA LEU A 222 -8.62 1.00 4.67
C LEU A 222 -9.60 1.74 5.58
N GLU A 223 -10.73 2.20 5.07
CA GLU A 223 -11.80 2.84 5.86
C GLU A 223 -12.36 1.89 6.94
N ILE A 224 -12.67 0.65 6.57
CA ILE A 224 -13.08 -0.37 7.56
C ILE A 224 -11.95 -0.62 8.56
N GLY A 225 -10.72 -0.75 8.07
CA GLY A 225 -9.54 -0.98 8.88
C GLY A 225 -9.36 0.10 9.95
N LEU A 226 -9.50 1.36 9.57
CA LEU A 226 -9.42 2.53 10.44
C LEU A 226 -10.53 2.54 11.50
N ALA A 227 -11.76 2.19 11.12
CA ALA A 227 -12.89 2.10 12.03
C ALA A 227 -12.75 0.96 13.05
N ALA A 228 -12.03 -0.10 12.70
CA ALA A 228 -11.77 -1.25 13.56
C ALA A 228 -10.63 -1.04 14.58
N ILE A 229 -9.89 0.07 14.49
CA ILE A 229 -8.84 0.39 15.46
C ILE A 229 -9.49 0.67 16.83
N PRO A 230 -9.10 -0.05 17.89
CA PRO A 230 -9.64 0.18 19.23
C PRO A 230 -9.38 1.59 19.75
N SER A 231 -10.13 2.00 20.78
CA SER A 231 -9.77 3.19 21.56
C SER A 231 -8.45 2.96 22.30
N PRO A 232 -7.62 4.00 22.54
CA PRO A 232 -6.42 3.89 23.38
C PRO A 232 -6.67 3.33 24.78
N ASP A 233 -7.90 3.48 25.29
CA ASP A 233 -8.34 2.97 26.60
C ASP A 233 -8.82 1.51 26.58
N SER A 234 -8.82 0.85 25.42
CA SER A 234 -9.10 -0.60 25.32
C SER A 234 -8.16 -1.40 26.22
N ARG A 235 -8.47 -2.67 26.52
CA ARG A 235 -7.54 -3.57 27.23
C ARG A 235 -6.58 -4.32 26.30
N ASN A 236 -6.85 -4.29 25.00
CA ASN A 236 -6.04 -4.95 23.99
C ASN A 236 -5.75 -3.95 22.85
N ALA A 237 -4.47 -3.69 22.59
CA ALA A 237 -4.06 -3.10 21.32
C ALA A 237 -4.21 -4.18 20.24
N ASN A 238 -5.20 -4.04 19.36
CA ASN A 238 -5.33 -4.93 18.23
C ASN A 238 -4.26 -4.54 17.18
N LEU A 239 -3.38 -5.47 16.83
CA LEU A 239 -2.33 -5.28 15.82
C LEU A 239 -2.83 -5.51 14.39
N TYR A 240 -4.13 -5.80 14.23
CA TYR A 240 -4.81 -5.99 12.95
C TYR A 240 -4.48 -4.92 11.90
N PHE A 241 -4.38 -3.65 12.28
CA PHE A 241 -4.09 -2.59 11.30
C PHE A 241 -2.68 -2.70 10.72
N LEU A 242 -1.71 -3.29 11.44
CA LEU A 242 -0.38 -3.56 10.87
C LEU A 242 -0.46 -4.63 9.76
N ASP A 243 -1.38 -5.59 9.86
CA ASP A 243 -1.62 -6.58 8.81
C ASP A 243 -2.29 -5.93 7.58
N VAL A 244 -3.20 -4.98 7.80
CA VAL A 244 -3.77 -4.15 6.72
C VAL A 244 -2.67 -3.36 6.00
N VAL A 245 -1.75 -2.71 6.75
CA VAL A 245 -0.62 -1.97 6.18
C VAL A 245 0.27 -2.89 5.34
N HIS A 246 0.60 -4.08 5.84
CA HIS A 246 1.44 -5.04 5.13
C HIS A 246 0.84 -5.44 3.76
N GLN A 247 -0.45 -5.78 3.75
CA GLN A 247 -1.14 -6.19 2.53
C GLN A 247 -1.32 -5.01 1.57
N ALA A 248 -1.63 -3.82 2.07
CA ALA A 248 -1.73 -2.61 1.25
C ALA A 248 -0.41 -2.30 0.54
N ASN A 249 0.73 -2.38 1.24
CA ASN A 249 2.07 -2.20 0.64
C ASN A 249 2.33 -3.21 -0.48
N THR A 250 2.02 -4.49 -0.25
CA THR A 250 2.17 -5.53 -1.26
C THR A 250 1.33 -5.22 -2.51
N ILE A 251 0.09 -4.78 -2.32
CA ILE A 251 -0.82 -4.40 -3.40
C ILE A 251 -0.29 -3.17 -4.16
N PHE A 252 0.26 -2.17 -3.48
CA PHE A 252 0.87 -1.01 -4.14
C PHE A 252 2.06 -1.38 -5.00
N HIS A 253 2.90 -2.32 -4.56
CA HIS A 253 4.00 -2.82 -5.39
C HIS A 253 3.50 -3.51 -6.67
N LEU A 254 2.43 -4.32 -6.58
CA LEU A 254 1.82 -4.96 -7.75
C LEU A 254 1.19 -3.93 -8.70
N PHE A 255 0.50 -2.93 -8.15
CA PHE A 255 -0.11 -1.85 -8.91
C PHE A 255 0.95 -0.98 -9.63
N ASP A 256 2.01 -0.60 -8.91
CA ASP A 256 3.13 0.18 -9.46
C ASP A 256 3.85 -0.59 -10.58
N LYS A 257 4.09 -1.89 -10.36
CA LYS A 257 4.66 -2.77 -11.38
C LYS A 257 3.78 -2.85 -12.64
N GLN A 258 2.47 -3.05 -12.49
CA GLN A 258 1.56 -3.06 -13.63
C GLN A 258 1.58 -1.74 -14.41
N PHE A 259 1.62 -0.61 -13.69
CA PHE A 259 1.70 0.72 -14.27
C PHE A 259 2.99 0.90 -15.10
N ASN A 260 4.15 0.54 -14.55
CA ASN A 260 5.44 0.71 -15.21
C ASN A 260 5.65 -0.28 -16.36
N ASP A 261 5.25 -1.54 -16.20
CA ASP A 261 5.52 -2.60 -17.19
C ASP A 261 4.55 -2.54 -18.39
N HIS A 262 3.28 -2.21 -18.17
CA HIS A 262 2.24 -2.36 -19.20
C HIS A 262 1.60 -1.05 -19.65
N LEU A 263 1.38 -0.09 -18.75
CA LEU A 263 0.77 1.18 -19.12
C LEU A 263 1.80 2.18 -19.65
N MET A 264 2.95 2.33 -18.98
CA MET A 264 3.98 3.30 -19.35
C MET A 264 4.41 3.21 -20.83
N PRO A 265 4.64 2.02 -21.42
CA PRO A 265 5.02 1.91 -22.83
C PRO A 265 3.94 2.44 -23.81
N LEU A 266 2.67 2.51 -23.39
CA LEU A 266 1.55 2.98 -24.22
C LEU A 266 1.37 4.50 -24.17
N ILE A 267 1.88 5.16 -23.13
CA ILE A 267 1.62 6.59 -22.86
C ILE A 267 2.89 7.44 -22.81
N SER A 268 4.09 6.85 -22.81
CA SER A 268 5.36 7.55 -22.60
C SER A 268 5.63 8.69 -23.59
N SER A 269 5.14 8.56 -24.82
CA SER A 269 5.32 9.55 -25.89
C SER A 269 4.13 10.50 -26.04
N SER A 270 3.19 10.50 -25.10
CA SER A 270 1.94 11.26 -25.17
C SER A 270 1.87 12.39 -24.15
N PRO A 271 1.21 13.53 -24.49
CA PRO A 271 0.87 14.54 -23.49
C PRO A 271 -0.04 14.01 -22.37
N LYS A 272 -0.70 12.86 -22.56
CA LYS A 272 -1.52 12.21 -21.53
C LYS A 272 -0.71 11.65 -20.35
N LEU A 273 0.61 11.51 -20.50
CA LEU A 273 1.50 11.00 -19.46
C LEU A 273 1.37 11.77 -18.14
N THR A 274 1.36 13.10 -18.19
CA THR A 274 1.28 13.95 -16.99
C THR A 274 -0.01 13.71 -16.22
N GLU A 275 -1.13 13.57 -16.91
CA GLU A 275 -2.43 13.29 -16.28
C GLU A 275 -2.47 11.88 -15.67
N CYS A 276 -1.86 10.89 -16.33
CA CYS A 276 -1.74 9.53 -15.78
C CYS A 276 -0.92 9.50 -14.50
N LEU A 277 0.23 10.18 -14.51
CA LEU A 277 1.12 10.29 -13.36
C LEU A 277 0.46 11.04 -12.20
N GLN A 278 -0.25 12.14 -12.51
CA GLN A 278 -0.97 12.90 -11.50
C GLN A 278 -2.08 12.06 -10.86
N LYS A 279 -2.92 11.39 -11.66
CA LYS A 279 -3.99 10.53 -11.14
C LYS A 279 -3.44 9.40 -10.26
N LYS A 280 -2.35 8.76 -10.68
CA LYS A 280 -1.65 7.75 -9.87
C LYS A 280 -1.17 8.34 -8.54
N LYS A 281 -0.52 9.50 -8.59
CA LYS A 281 0.02 10.17 -7.41
C LYS A 281 -1.09 10.54 -6.42
N ASP A 282 -2.16 11.18 -6.88
CA ASP A 282 -3.28 11.62 -6.04
C ASP A 282 -3.91 10.44 -5.28
N ILE A 283 -4.07 9.30 -5.95
CA ILE A 283 -4.67 8.11 -5.34
C ILE A 283 -3.73 7.46 -4.32
N ILE A 284 -2.44 7.36 -4.63
CA ILE A 284 -1.44 6.85 -3.69
C ILE A 284 -1.39 7.75 -2.45
N GLU A 285 -1.31 9.08 -2.62
CA GLU A 285 -1.29 10.02 -1.49
C GLU A 285 -2.55 9.92 -0.63
N GLN A 286 -3.74 9.77 -1.23
CA GLN A 286 -4.99 9.58 -0.48
C GLN A 286 -4.96 8.33 0.41
N MET A 287 -4.44 7.22 -0.11
CA MET A 287 -4.36 5.97 0.65
C MET A 287 -3.23 6.01 1.69
N GLU A 288 -2.10 6.67 1.39
CA GLU A 288 -0.99 6.89 2.32
C GLU A 288 -1.45 7.68 3.55
N VAL A 289 -2.23 8.75 3.37
CA VAL A 289 -2.80 9.52 4.51
C VAL A 289 -3.64 8.64 5.44
N LYS A 290 -4.42 7.71 4.88
CA LYS A 290 -5.23 6.76 5.67
C LYS A 290 -4.36 5.75 6.42
N LEU A 291 -3.31 5.23 5.77
CA LEU A 291 -2.35 4.34 6.39
C LEU A 291 -1.60 5.03 7.54
N ASP A 292 -1.09 6.25 7.32
CA ASP A 292 -0.41 7.05 8.33
C ASP A 292 -1.32 7.33 9.54
N THR A 293 -2.57 7.72 9.28
CA THR A 293 -3.57 7.94 10.32
C THR A 293 -3.82 6.67 11.14
N GLY A 294 -3.92 5.52 10.49
CA GLY A 294 -4.16 4.26 11.20
C GLY A 294 -2.93 3.75 11.95
N ILE A 295 -1.73 3.98 11.42
CA ILE A 295 -0.47 3.70 12.14
C ILE A 295 -0.40 4.59 13.39
N ASP A 296 -0.68 5.88 13.29
CA ASP A 296 -0.69 6.79 14.44
C ASP A 296 -1.68 6.35 15.52
N ARG A 297 -2.92 6.02 15.13
CA ARG A 297 -3.95 5.50 16.05
C ARG A 297 -3.51 4.19 16.70
N THR A 298 -2.87 3.30 15.95
CA THR A 298 -2.33 2.03 16.46
C THR A 298 -1.21 2.27 17.48
N LEU A 299 -0.28 3.18 17.19
CA LEU A 299 0.79 3.58 18.11
C LEU A 299 0.23 4.19 19.39
N ASN A 300 -0.81 5.04 19.29
CA ASN A 300 -1.50 5.58 20.46
C ASN A 300 -2.14 4.49 21.32
N CYS A 301 -2.72 3.45 20.70
CA CYS A 301 -3.23 2.30 21.44
C CYS A 301 -2.13 1.53 22.17
N MET A 302 -0.98 1.33 21.52
CA MET A 302 0.17 0.67 22.15
C MET A 302 0.67 1.46 23.37
N VAL A 303 0.76 2.78 23.24
CA VAL A 303 1.15 3.68 24.35
C VAL A 303 0.11 3.66 25.46
N GLY A 304 -1.19 3.64 25.12
CA GLY A 304 -2.28 3.47 26.08
C GLY A 304 -2.16 2.18 26.90
N GLN A 305 -1.87 1.05 26.25
CA GLN A 305 -1.63 -0.22 26.94
C GLN A 305 -0.44 -0.15 27.90
N MET A 306 0.70 0.38 27.44
CA MET A 306 1.87 0.54 28.29
C MET A 306 1.55 1.39 29.52
N LYS A 307 0.80 2.49 29.34
CA LYS A 307 0.36 3.35 30.44
C LYS A 307 -0.56 2.61 31.42
N GLN A 308 -1.48 1.77 30.94
CA GLN A 308 -2.34 0.95 31.80
C GLN A 308 -1.54 -0.08 32.60
N ILE A 309 -0.57 -0.75 31.97
CA ILE A 309 0.33 -1.70 32.66
C ILE A 309 1.07 -0.98 33.79
N LEU A 310 1.68 0.17 33.50
CA LEU A 310 2.38 0.97 34.50
C LEU A 310 1.46 1.41 35.65
N ALA A 311 0.25 1.87 35.34
CA ALA A 311 -0.70 2.33 36.35
C ALA A 311 -1.25 1.20 37.23
N ALA A 312 -1.39 -0.02 36.69
CA ALA A 312 -1.92 -1.17 37.41
C ALA A 312 -0.85 -1.88 38.27
N GLU A 313 0.38 -1.92 37.78
CA GLU A 313 1.44 -2.77 38.36
C GLU A 313 2.44 -1.98 39.20
N GLN A 314 2.68 -0.70 38.92
CA GLN A 314 3.67 0.11 39.63
C GLN A 314 3.06 0.83 40.83
N LYS A 315 3.57 0.55 42.03
CA LYS A 315 3.12 1.12 43.30
C LYS A 315 4.10 2.16 43.80
N LYS A 316 3.61 3.10 44.61
CA LYS A 316 4.48 4.12 45.26
C LYS A 316 5.54 3.50 46.17
N THR A 317 5.24 2.36 46.77
CA THR A 317 6.15 1.59 47.64
C THR A 317 7.35 1.02 46.88
N ASP A 318 7.28 0.90 45.55
CA ASP A 318 8.39 0.37 44.74
C ASP A 318 9.57 1.36 44.72
N PHE A 319 9.29 2.67 44.72
CA PHE A 319 10.32 3.71 44.73
C PHE A 319 10.48 4.41 46.10
N LYS A 320 9.59 4.10 47.04
CA LYS A 320 9.67 4.55 48.44
C LYS A 320 9.26 3.41 49.38
N PRO A 321 10.12 2.39 49.55
CA PRO A 321 9.86 1.29 50.46
C PRO A 321 9.81 1.79 51.91
N GLU A 322 8.99 1.15 52.73
CA GLU A 322 8.85 1.49 54.16
C GLU A 322 10.03 0.94 54.99
N ASP A 323 10.58 -0.22 54.60
CA ASP A 323 11.79 -0.81 55.17
C ASP A 323 12.88 -0.90 54.10
N GLU A 324 13.87 -0.01 54.19
CA GLU A 324 14.99 0.04 53.23
C GLU A 324 15.99 -1.12 53.40
N ASN A 325 15.99 -1.84 54.53
CA ASN A 325 17.00 -2.86 54.83
C ASN A 325 16.77 -4.19 54.11
N ASN A 326 15.53 -4.47 53.67
CA ASN A 326 15.13 -5.75 53.06
C ASN A 326 14.74 -5.64 51.58
N VAL A 327 15.21 -4.59 50.90
CA VAL A 327 14.86 -4.33 49.49
C VAL A 327 15.84 -5.03 48.56
N LEU A 328 15.32 -5.85 47.65
CA LEU A 328 16.11 -6.54 46.63
C LEU A 328 16.26 -5.61 45.41
N ILE A 329 17.50 -5.22 45.08
CA ILE A 329 17.79 -4.29 43.99
C ILE A 329 17.65 -5.04 42.64
N GLN A 330 16.52 -4.84 41.98
CA GLN A 330 16.22 -5.37 40.65
C GLN A 330 15.21 -4.47 39.94
N TYR A 331 15.00 -4.66 38.63
CA TYR A 331 13.91 -3.98 37.95
C TYR A 331 12.55 -4.51 38.44
N THR A 332 11.55 -3.64 38.40
CA THR A 332 10.20 -3.89 38.89
C THR A 332 9.42 -4.85 37.97
N SER A 333 8.37 -5.46 38.54
CA SER A 333 7.43 -6.28 37.76
C SER A 333 6.75 -5.47 36.65
N ALA A 334 6.43 -4.19 36.89
CA ALA A 334 5.85 -3.33 35.88
C ALA A 334 6.83 -3.11 34.71
N CYS A 335 8.11 -2.85 35.00
CA CYS A 335 9.15 -2.73 33.98
C CYS A 335 9.27 -3.99 33.12
N ALA A 336 9.30 -5.17 33.74
CA ALA A 336 9.37 -6.44 33.03
C ALA A 336 8.17 -6.64 32.09
N LYS A 337 6.95 -6.34 32.56
CA LYS A 337 5.70 -6.47 31.78
C LYS A 337 5.67 -5.50 30.59
N VAL A 338 6.08 -4.25 30.79
CA VAL A 338 6.17 -3.25 29.71
C VAL A 338 7.21 -3.65 28.66
N CYS A 339 8.41 -4.07 29.09
CA CYS A 339 9.45 -4.51 28.15
C CYS A 339 9.00 -5.73 27.33
N LEU A 340 8.39 -6.73 27.97
CA LEU A 340 7.85 -7.91 27.28
C LEU A 340 6.78 -7.51 26.24
N TYR A 341 5.87 -6.61 26.62
CA TYR A 341 4.84 -6.08 25.74
C TYR A 341 5.44 -5.39 24.51
N ILE A 342 6.39 -4.48 24.71
CA ILE A 342 7.03 -3.72 23.63
C ILE A 342 7.78 -4.64 22.67
N ARG A 343 8.61 -5.56 23.18
CA ARG A 343 9.39 -6.49 22.34
C ARG A 343 8.51 -7.24 21.35
N LYS A 344 7.37 -7.78 21.83
CA LYS A 344 6.37 -8.46 20.99
C LYS A 344 5.84 -7.56 19.87
N HIS A 345 5.59 -6.29 20.15
CA HIS A 345 5.02 -5.37 19.15
C HIS A 345 6.07 -4.84 18.17
N VAL A 346 7.31 -4.62 18.63
CA VAL A 346 8.43 -4.26 17.75
C VAL A 346 8.69 -5.37 16.73
N GLU A 347 8.64 -6.64 17.14
CA GLU A 347 8.77 -7.77 16.23
C GLU A 347 7.64 -7.78 15.19
N LYS A 348 6.38 -7.56 15.60
CA LYS A 348 5.26 -7.46 14.67
C LYS A 348 5.42 -6.32 13.66
N ILE A 349 5.82 -5.12 14.12
CA ILE A 349 6.06 -3.97 13.21
C ILE A 349 7.12 -4.30 12.16
N ARG A 350 8.22 -4.95 12.57
CA ARG A 350 9.30 -5.38 11.66
C ARG A 350 8.82 -6.36 10.58
N ASN A 351 7.83 -7.19 10.90
CA ASN A 351 7.30 -8.19 9.98
C ASN A 351 6.14 -7.65 9.10
N SER A 352 5.59 -6.47 9.43
CA SER A 352 4.43 -5.90 8.74
C SER A 352 4.76 -4.73 7.81
N MET A 353 5.99 -4.22 7.83
CA MET A 353 6.42 -3.07 7.03
C MET A 353 7.79 -3.33 6.42
N ASP A 354 8.12 -2.60 5.35
CA ASP A 354 9.37 -2.77 4.61
C ASP A 354 10.26 -1.52 4.64
N GLY A 355 11.57 -1.73 4.50
CA GLY A 355 12.55 -0.67 4.28
C GLY A 355 12.52 0.44 5.33
N LYS A 356 12.55 1.71 4.87
CA LYS A 356 12.60 2.90 5.74
C LYS A 356 11.31 3.12 6.55
N ASN A 357 10.19 2.55 6.12
CA ASN A 357 8.92 2.74 6.82
C ASN A 357 8.96 2.09 8.21
N VAL A 358 9.62 0.93 8.33
CA VAL A 358 9.87 0.27 9.62
C VAL A 358 10.63 1.21 10.56
N ASP A 359 11.71 1.82 10.08
CA ASP A 359 12.56 2.68 10.91
C ASP A 359 11.81 3.93 11.38
N THR A 360 11.00 4.56 10.52
CA THR A 360 10.18 5.72 10.87
C THR A 360 9.14 5.37 11.94
N VAL A 361 8.45 4.25 11.81
CA VAL A 361 7.43 3.82 12.79
C VAL A 361 8.07 3.40 14.11
N LEU A 362 9.20 2.69 14.08
CA LEU A 362 9.95 2.33 15.29
C LEU A 362 10.55 3.56 15.98
N LEU A 363 10.99 4.57 15.23
CA LEU A 363 11.43 5.84 15.78
C LEU A 363 10.30 6.52 16.55
N GLU A 364 9.13 6.68 15.92
CA GLU A 364 7.98 7.34 16.56
C GLU A 364 7.50 6.57 17.79
N LEU A 365 7.39 5.24 17.71
CA LEU A 365 7.08 4.38 18.86
C LEU A 365 8.11 4.57 19.98
N GLY A 366 9.40 4.58 19.64
CA GLY A 366 10.49 4.73 20.61
C GLY A 366 10.47 6.09 21.32
N VAL A 367 10.19 7.18 20.59
CA VAL A 367 10.03 8.53 21.16
C VAL A 367 8.82 8.58 22.10
N ARG A 368 7.68 8.01 21.71
CA ARG A 368 6.48 7.95 22.57
C ARG A 368 6.70 7.08 23.81
N PHE A 369 7.40 5.95 23.64
CA PHE A 369 7.77 5.07 24.74
C PHE A 369 8.69 5.78 25.75
N HIS A 370 9.74 6.44 25.27
CA HIS A 370 10.61 7.25 26.12
C HIS A 370 9.82 8.33 26.87
N ARG A 371 8.97 9.10 26.18
CA ARG A 371 8.13 10.12 26.80
C ARG A 371 7.23 9.54 27.89
N LEU A 372 6.58 8.40 27.63
CA LEU A 372 5.73 7.72 28.61
C LEU A 372 6.51 7.36 29.88
N ILE A 373 7.70 6.76 29.74
CA ILE A 373 8.51 6.38 30.90
C ILE A 373 9.01 7.61 31.66
N TYR A 374 9.48 8.64 30.95
CA TYR A 374 9.92 9.90 31.56
C TYR A 374 8.81 10.55 32.40
N GLU A 375 7.60 10.71 31.83
CA GLU A 375 6.45 11.27 32.53
C GLU A 375 5.97 10.38 33.68
N HIS A 376 6.06 9.05 33.54
CA HIS A 376 5.69 8.12 34.59
C HIS A 376 6.61 8.24 35.81
N LEU A 377 7.94 8.31 35.61
CA LEU A 377 8.91 8.47 36.70
C LEU A 377 8.68 9.77 37.49
N GLN A 378 8.28 10.85 36.81
CA GLN A 378 7.99 12.14 37.48
C GLN A 378 6.80 12.10 38.44
N GLN A 379 5.98 11.05 38.43
CA GLN A 379 4.81 10.91 39.32
C GLN A 379 5.16 10.31 40.69
N PHE A 380 6.43 9.91 40.89
CA PHE A 380 6.88 9.25 42.11
C PHE A 380 7.85 10.10 42.92
N SER A 381 8.03 9.72 44.18
CA SER A 381 9.08 10.24 45.05
C SER A 381 10.03 9.12 45.41
N TYR A 382 11.33 9.41 45.41
CA TYR A 382 12.38 8.41 45.46
C TYR A 382 13.18 8.47 46.77
N SER A 383 13.22 7.35 47.49
CA SER A 383 14.26 7.11 48.51
C SER A 383 15.61 6.79 47.85
N SER A 384 16.68 6.73 48.63
CA SER A 384 18.01 6.31 48.12
C SER A 384 17.94 4.92 47.48
N MET A 385 17.28 3.96 48.13
CA MET A 385 17.10 2.61 47.62
C MET A 385 16.15 2.57 46.42
N GLY A 386 15.06 3.32 46.46
CA GLY A 386 14.11 3.41 45.34
C GLY A 386 14.69 4.09 44.10
N GLY A 387 15.65 5.01 44.26
CA GLY A 387 16.41 5.55 43.15
C GLY A 387 17.27 4.49 42.47
N MET A 388 17.84 3.53 43.21
CA MET A 388 18.58 2.40 42.62
C MET A 388 17.66 1.46 41.82
N LEU A 389 16.44 1.22 42.32
CA LEU A 389 15.42 0.47 41.58
C LEU A 389 15.01 1.20 40.28
N ALA A 390 14.87 2.53 40.33
CA ALA A 390 14.57 3.34 39.14
C ALA A 390 15.70 3.25 38.09
N ILE A 391 16.96 3.23 38.51
CA ILE A 391 18.11 3.01 37.61
C ILE A 391 18.02 1.61 36.98
N CYS A 392 17.65 0.57 37.74
CA CYS A 392 17.47 -0.78 37.22
C CYS A 392 16.35 -0.84 36.16
N ASP A 393 15.21 -0.20 36.43
CA ASP A 393 14.10 -0.09 35.48
C ASP A 393 14.54 0.59 34.17
N VAL A 394 15.19 1.75 34.27
CA VAL A 394 15.64 2.49 33.08
C VAL A 394 16.75 1.75 32.34
N ALA A 395 17.62 1.01 33.03
CA ALA A 395 18.61 0.15 32.38
C ALA A 395 17.95 -0.97 31.57
N GLU A 396 16.87 -1.58 32.06
CA GLU A 396 16.12 -2.60 31.31
C GLU A 396 15.31 -1.99 30.15
N TYR A 397 14.65 -0.84 30.36
CA TYR A 397 13.99 -0.10 29.28
C TYR A 397 14.97 0.30 28.18
N ARG A 398 16.20 0.70 28.55
CA ARG A 398 17.28 1.02 27.62
C ARG A 398 17.73 -0.20 26.82
N LYS A 399 17.84 -1.38 27.44
CA LYS A 399 18.12 -2.64 26.70
C LYS A 399 17.01 -2.92 25.70
N CYS A 400 15.75 -2.79 26.10
CA CYS A 400 14.61 -2.93 25.21
C CYS A 400 14.66 -1.92 24.06
N ALA A 401 14.96 -0.64 24.34
CA ALA A 401 15.12 0.41 23.34
C ALA A 401 16.25 0.13 22.33
N LYS A 402 17.34 -0.49 22.76
CA LYS A 402 18.44 -0.91 21.88
C LYS A 402 17.99 -1.89 20.80
N GLU A 403 17.00 -2.76 21.11
CA GLU A 403 16.45 -3.72 20.16
C GLU A 403 15.65 -3.07 19.01
N PHE A 404 15.26 -1.79 19.15
CA PHE A 404 14.63 -1.03 18.07
C PHE A 404 15.63 -0.78 16.93
N LYS A 405 16.93 -0.78 17.22
CA LYS A 405 18.01 -0.43 16.28
C LYS A 405 17.91 1.00 15.72
N ILE A 406 17.30 1.91 16.48
CA ILE A 406 17.16 3.33 16.15
C ILE A 406 18.09 4.15 17.06
N PRO A 407 19.15 4.81 16.54
CA PRO A 407 20.15 5.51 17.36
C PRO A 407 19.56 6.58 18.27
N LEU A 408 18.63 7.39 17.76
CA LEU A 408 18.00 8.47 18.53
C LEU A 408 17.24 7.92 19.75
N VAL A 409 16.52 6.81 19.60
CA VAL A 409 15.77 6.18 20.71
C VAL A 409 16.74 5.70 21.79
N LEU A 410 17.87 5.08 21.40
CA LEU A 410 18.90 4.66 22.36
C LEU A 410 19.49 5.86 23.11
N GLN A 411 19.81 6.94 22.41
CA GLN A 411 20.35 8.17 23.00
C GLN A 411 19.38 8.82 23.99
N LEU A 412 18.07 8.81 23.70
CA LEU A 412 17.06 9.28 24.65
C LEU A 412 17.10 8.48 25.96
N PHE A 413 17.16 7.15 25.88
CA PHE A 413 17.26 6.29 27.06
C PHE A 413 18.63 6.36 27.76
N ASP A 414 19.73 6.61 27.04
CA ASP A 414 21.04 6.92 27.64
C ASP A 414 20.98 8.17 28.52
N THR A 415 20.30 9.19 28.02
CA THR A 415 20.10 10.47 28.70
C THR A 415 19.20 10.30 29.93
N LEU A 416 18.10 9.56 29.79
CA LEU A 416 17.19 9.24 30.91
C LEU A 416 17.89 8.41 31.99
N HIS A 417 18.70 7.43 31.62
CA HIS A 417 19.50 6.65 32.56
C HIS A 417 20.45 7.55 33.35
N SER A 418 21.08 8.51 32.68
CA SER A 418 21.95 9.50 33.32
C SER A 418 21.18 10.41 34.27
N LEU A 419 19.95 10.81 33.93
CA LEU A 419 19.06 11.58 34.82
C LEU A 419 18.71 10.81 36.10
N CYS A 420 18.46 9.50 36.01
CA CYS A 420 18.18 8.67 37.18
C CYS A 420 19.34 8.61 38.19
N ASN A 421 20.59 8.80 37.76
CA ASN A 421 21.73 8.89 38.69
C ASN A 421 21.60 10.08 39.67
N LEU A 422 20.90 11.16 39.27
CA LEU A 422 20.63 12.30 40.14
C LEU A 422 19.75 11.95 41.34
N LEU A 423 18.97 10.87 41.25
CA LEU A 423 18.09 10.42 42.33
C LEU A 423 18.88 9.77 43.48
N VAL A 424 20.10 9.29 43.22
CA VAL A 424 20.86 8.49 44.19
C VAL A 424 22.17 9.12 44.63
N VAL A 425 22.76 9.99 43.80
CA VAL A 425 24.03 10.65 44.13
C VAL A 425 23.96 11.36 45.48
N ALA A 426 25.05 11.32 46.26
CA ALA A 426 25.15 12.09 47.50
C ALA A 426 24.95 13.61 47.23
N PRO A 427 24.28 14.36 48.13
CA PRO A 427 24.02 15.79 47.95
C PRO A 427 25.26 16.63 47.58
N ASP A 428 26.42 16.28 48.13
CA ASP A 428 27.67 17.02 47.90
C ASP A 428 28.19 16.87 46.47
N ASN A 429 27.95 15.72 45.84
CA ASN A 429 28.42 15.40 44.49
C ASN A 429 27.40 15.80 43.40
N LEU A 430 26.23 16.29 43.78
CA LEU A 430 25.13 16.57 42.84
C LEU A 430 25.51 17.60 41.77
N LYS A 431 26.23 18.67 42.14
CA LYS A 431 26.71 19.69 41.18
C LYS A 431 27.64 19.10 40.13
N GLN A 432 28.55 18.22 40.55
CA GLN A 432 29.52 17.58 39.66
C GLN A 432 28.81 16.66 38.64
N VAL A 433 27.82 15.87 39.10
CA VAL A 433 27.05 14.99 38.21
C VAL A 433 26.19 15.79 37.23
N CYS A 434 25.57 16.89 37.67
CA CYS A 434 24.84 17.80 36.77
C CYS A 434 25.74 18.41 35.68
N SER A 435 27.03 18.63 35.96
CA SER A 435 28.01 19.14 34.99
C SER A 435 28.66 18.06 34.11
N GLY A 436 28.27 16.79 34.26
CA GLY A 436 28.78 15.70 33.43
C GLY A 436 28.35 15.81 31.97
N GLU A 437 29.18 15.33 31.05
CA GLU A 437 29.01 15.48 29.59
C GLU A 437 27.61 15.07 29.07
N GLN A 438 27.01 14.04 29.67
CA GLN A 438 25.69 13.50 29.30
C GLN A 438 24.50 14.37 29.77
N LEU A 439 24.69 15.20 30.80
CA LEU A 439 23.65 16.03 31.41
C LEU A 439 23.88 17.53 31.19
N ALA A 440 25.10 17.93 30.84
CA ALA A 440 25.49 19.32 30.63
C ALA A 440 24.75 19.99 29.46
N SER A 441 24.26 19.21 28.50
CA SER A 441 23.48 19.69 27.35
C SER A 441 22.00 19.88 27.65
N LEU A 442 21.50 19.41 28.80
CA LEU A 442 20.09 19.53 29.20
C LEU A 442 19.83 20.86 29.90
N ASP A 443 18.60 21.37 29.76
CA ASP A 443 18.15 22.54 30.52
C ASP A 443 18.23 22.25 32.04
N LYS A 444 18.78 23.21 32.79
CA LYS A 444 18.85 23.17 34.25
C LYS A 444 17.49 22.93 34.89
N ASN A 445 16.40 23.40 34.26
CA ASN A 445 15.04 23.15 34.74
C ASN A 445 14.67 21.65 34.72
N ILE A 446 15.14 20.89 33.73
CA ILE A 446 14.92 19.44 33.63
C ILE A 446 15.71 18.72 34.72
N LEU A 447 16.97 19.11 34.93
CA LEU A 447 17.80 18.56 36.01
C LEU A 447 17.17 18.85 37.38
N HIS A 448 16.68 20.08 37.58
CA HIS A 448 16.06 20.51 38.83
C HIS A 448 14.75 19.76 39.09
N SER A 449 13.88 19.61 38.08
CA SER A 449 12.62 18.88 38.23
C SER A 449 12.84 17.42 38.61
N PHE A 450 13.87 16.76 38.07
CA PHE A 450 14.24 15.40 38.45
C PHE A 450 14.78 15.31 39.89
N VAL A 451 15.60 16.27 40.31
CA VAL A 451 16.11 16.33 41.69
C VAL A 451 14.99 16.59 42.72
N GLN A 452 13.94 17.31 42.34
CA GLN A 452 12.76 17.53 43.19
C GLN A 452 12.01 16.25 43.54
N LEU A 453 12.18 15.17 42.76
CA LEU A 453 11.55 13.88 43.01
C LEU A 453 12.18 13.15 44.21
N ARG A 454 13.38 13.53 44.64
CA ARG A 454 14.05 12.90 45.78
C ARG A 454 13.31 13.16 47.08
N ALA A 455 13.16 12.11 47.90
CA ALA A 455 12.53 12.20 49.22
C ALA A 455 13.30 13.14 50.16
N ASP A 456 14.62 13.25 50.00
CA ASP A 456 15.48 14.13 50.79
C ASP A 456 15.63 15.56 50.24
N TYR A 457 14.88 15.92 49.18
CA TYR A 457 15.01 17.23 48.51
C TYR A 457 14.93 18.42 49.49
N ARG A 458 13.95 18.38 50.40
CA ARG A 458 13.73 19.44 51.40
C ARG A 458 14.71 19.33 52.57
N SER A 459 14.95 18.14 53.10
CA SER A 459 15.83 17.92 54.26
C SER A 459 17.28 18.23 53.95
N SER A 460 17.75 17.87 52.75
CA SER A 460 19.12 18.10 52.26
C SER A 460 19.30 19.49 51.62
N ARG A 461 18.26 20.33 51.58
CA ARG A 461 18.27 21.70 51.00
C ARG A 461 18.82 21.75 49.58
N LEU A 462 18.42 20.80 48.71
CA LEU A 462 19.03 20.60 47.39
C LEU A 462 18.75 21.74 46.39
N ALA A 463 17.74 22.58 46.65
CA ALA A 463 17.42 23.76 45.83
C ALA A 463 18.64 24.69 45.61
N ARG A 464 19.55 24.78 46.59
CA ARG A 464 20.76 25.63 46.52
C ARG A 464 21.72 25.27 45.38
N HIS A 465 21.58 24.09 44.79
CA HIS A 465 22.45 23.63 43.70
C HIS A 465 22.01 24.13 42.32
N PHE A 466 20.80 24.71 42.21
CA PHE A 466 20.19 25.15 40.96
C PHE A 466 19.87 26.65 40.91
N ASN A 467 20.22 27.39 41.96
CA ASN A 467 20.17 28.86 42.00
C ASN A 467 21.38 29.51 41.31
#